data_AF-A0A1F8QWN7-F1
#
_entry.id   AF-A0A1F8QWN7-F1
#
_cell.length_a   1.000
_cell.length_b   1.000
_cell.length_c   1.000
_cell.angle_alpha   90.00
_cell.angle_beta   90.00
_cell.angle_gamma   90.00
#
_symmetry.space_group_name_H-M   'P 1'
#
loop_
_entity.id
_entity.type
_entity.pdbx_description
1 polymer ?
#
loop_
_entity_poly.entity_id
_entity_poly.type
_entity_poly.pdbx_seq_one_letter_code
_entity_poly.pdbx_strand_id
1 'polypeptide(L)'
;MKGVRLDYGDGYMPVELPDSAEVVRYGETYTDPPPVNPYDATRAALENPLGFPPLRELGGPGKKVVIGFPDRVKGGVQRDSHRSAAIPLVVEELLKAGTRVENITLLCCGGLHRKNTLEEWYRYLGREIVDGFWPDRLVNHDAEAQDLRHLGTDANGDPGQCSRLVSEADLPIVIGHCAGNPYGGYSGGYKMIATGITGWRSIGSHHSPSTMHRSDWPGASTDSR
;
A
#
# COMPACT_ATOMS: atom_id res chain seq x y z
N MET A 1 33.19 11.81 23.23
CA MET A 1 32.32 12.04 22.06
C MET A 1 31.82 10.70 21.57
N LYS A 2 30.55 10.61 21.16
CA LYS A 2 29.92 9.42 20.58
C LYS A 2 29.80 9.57 19.07
N GLY A 3 30.39 8.64 18.32
CA GLY A 3 30.20 8.57 16.87
C GLY A 3 28.89 7.84 16.51
N VAL A 4 28.03 8.48 15.73
CA VAL A 4 26.77 7.91 15.24
C VAL A 4 26.70 8.00 13.72
N ARG A 5 26.07 7.00 13.09
CA ARG A 5 25.79 6.98 11.65
C ARG A 5 24.30 7.11 11.45
N LEU A 6 23.86 8.17 10.76
CA LEU A 6 22.47 8.41 10.43
C LEU A 6 22.20 8.00 8.98
N ASP A 7 21.06 7.38 8.71
CA ASP A 7 20.63 7.07 7.34
C ASP A 7 20.58 8.35 6.49
N TYR A 8 21.27 8.35 5.36
CA TYR A 8 21.33 9.50 4.45
C TYR A 8 21.46 9.05 2.99
N GLY A 9 20.34 9.14 2.25
CA GLY A 9 20.27 8.61 0.88
C GLY A 9 20.52 7.10 0.86
N ASP A 10 21.46 6.65 0.03
CA ASP A 10 21.87 5.25 -0.09
C ASP A 10 23.04 4.88 0.86
N GLY A 11 23.36 5.75 1.83
CA GLY A 11 24.48 5.54 2.74
C GLY A 11 24.24 6.13 4.13
N TYR A 12 25.32 6.54 4.77
CA TYR A 12 25.29 7.04 6.13
C TYR A 12 26.04 8.36 6.28
N MET A 13 25.43 9.31 7.00
CA MET A 13 26.10 10.51 7.46
C MET A 13 26.69 10.28 8.85
N PRO A 14 28.02 10.36 9.02
CA PRO A 14 28.63 10.29 10.34
C PRO A 14 28.40 11.61 11.10
N VAL A 15 28.03 11.50 12.37
CA VAL A 15 27.88 12.63 13.30
C VAL A 15 28.60 12.34 14.61
N GLU A 16 29.13 13.40 15.21
CA GLU A 16 29.81 13.38 16.52
C GLU A 16 28.87 14.02 17.54
N LEU A 17 28.48 13.26 18.57
CA LEU A 17 27.59 13.73 19.63
C LEU A 17 28.35 13.84 20.96
N PRO A 18 27.92 14.73 21.88
CA PRO A 18 28.42 14.73 23.25
C PRO A 18 28.20 13.38 23.93
N ASP A 19 29.05 13.02 24.90
CA ASP A 19 28.89 11.76 25.65
C ASP A 19 27.59 11.70 26.47
N SER A 20 27.00 12.87 26.76
CA SER A 20 25.70 13.01 27.42
C SER A 20 24.50 12.74 26.51
N ALA A 21 24.68 12.57 25.19
CA ALA A 21 23.58 12.31 24.27
C ALA A 21 23.03 10.89 24.44
N GLU A 22 21.71 10.77 24.50
CA GLU A 22 21.00 9.49 24.41
C GLU A 22 20.77 9.16 22.94
N VAL A 23 21.06 7.92 22.53
CA VAL A 23 20.92 7.48 21.13
C VAL A 23 19.91 6.34 21.09
N VAL A 24 18.71 6.63 20.59
CA VAL A 24 17.65 5.64 20.42
C VAL A 24 17.88 4.88 19.12
N ARG A 25 17.97 3.54 19.22
CA ARG A 25 18.22 2.63 18.09
C ARG A 25 17.23 1.49 18.12
N TYR A 26 16.56 1.26 16.99
CA TYR A 26 15.78 0.04 16.78
C TYR A 26 16.68 -1.19 16.90
N GLY A 27 16.20 -2.23 17.57
CA GLY A 27 16.97 -3.46 17.84
C GLY A 27 17.87 -3.39 19.09
N GLU A 28 18.21 -2.21 19.60
CA GLU A 28 19.01 -2.05 20.83
C GLU A 28 18.18 -1.48 21.99
N THR A 29 17.51 -0.35 21.75
CA THR A 29 16.65 0.30 22.76
C THR A 29 15.22 -0.22 22.76
N TYR A 30 14.81 -0.87 21.68
CA TYR A 30 13.54 -1.58 21.54
C TYR A 30 13.77 -2.85 20.74
N THR A 31 13.24 -3.97 21.21
CA THR A 31 13.32 -5.26 20.51
C THR A 31 12.05 -5.48 19.72
N ASP A 32 12.17 -5.48 18.39
CA ASP A 32 11.07 -5.89 17.51
C ASP A 32 10.70 -7.36 17.76
N PRO A 33 9.44 -7.75 17.51
CA PRO A 33 9.08 -9.16 17.44
C PRO A 33 10.00 -9.93 16.48
N PRO A 34 10.24 -11.24 16.71
CA PRO A 34 11.05 -12.04 15.82
C PRO A 34 10.58 -11.93 14.36
N PRO A 35 11.51 -11.81 13.39
CA PRO A 35 11.14 -11.73 12.00
C PRO A 35 10.43 -13.03 11.57
N VAL A 36 9.44 -12.88 10.70
CA VAL A 36 8.78 -14.00 10.03
C VAL A 36 9.22 -14.06 8.57
N ASN A 37 9.20 -15.25 7.98
CA ASN A 37 9.32 -15.35 6.52
C ASN A 37 8.06 -14.74 5.88
N PRO A 38 8.16 -13.65 5.11
CA PRO A 38 6.98 -12.97 4.59
C PRO A 38 6.20 -13.82 3.59
N TYR A 39 6.84 -14.76 2.88
CA TYR A 39 6.14 -15.66 1.97
C TYR A 39 5.27 -16.66 2.75
N ASP A 40 5.81 -17.27 3.79
CA ASP A 40 5.08 -18.25 4.61
C ASP A 40 3.95 -17.57 5.38
N ALA A 41 4.21 -16.39 5.96
CA ALA A 41 3.21 -15.59 6.64
C ALA A 41 2.07 -15.16 5.70
N THR A 42 2.40 -14.79 4.45
CA THR A 42 1.40 -14.41 3.46
C THR A 42 0.56 -15.62 3.03
N ARG A 43 1.15 -16.80 2.78
CA ARG A 43 0.38 -18.02 2.47
C ARG A 43 -0.58 -18.36 3.60
N ALA A 44 -0.12 -18.35 4.84
CA ALA A 44 -0.95 -18.64 6.00
C ALA A 44 -2.13 -17.67 6.12
N ALA A 45 -1.91 -16.38 5.84
CA ALA A 45 -2.96 -15.36 5.86
C ALA A 45 -3.97 -15.52 4.71
N LEU A 46 -3.54 -15.95 3.52
CA LEU A 46 -4.43 -16.24 2.39
C LEU A 46 -5.27 -17.50 2.61
N GLU A 47 -4.72 -18.50 3.31
CA GLU A 47 -5.43 -19.72 3.69
C GLU A 47 -6.46 -19.50 4.81
N ASN A 48 -6.15 -18.58 5.73
CA ASN A 48 -6.95 -18.29 6.93
C ASN A 48 -7.31 -16.79 7.01
N PRO A 49 -8.09 -16.26 6.06
CA PRO A 49 -8.50 -14.86 6.05
C PRO A 49 -9.35 -14.48 7.27
N LEU A 50 -9.20 -13.25 7.74
CA LEU A 50 -10.00 -12.71 8.83
C LEU A 50 -11.33 -12.16 8.32
N GLY A 51 -12.45 -12.75 8.73
CA GLY A 51 -13.79 -12.21 8.49
C GLY A 51 -14.30 -12.27 7.05
N PHE A 52 -13.59 -12.95 6.15
CA PHE A 52 -13.97 -13.14 4.75
C PHE A 52 -13.68 -14.57 4.29
N PRO A 53 -14.34 -15.07 3.21
CA PRO A 53 -13.95 -16.32 2.57
C PRO A 53 -12.54 -16.22 1.93
N PRO A 54 -11.82 -17.35 1.78
CA PRO A 54 -10.52 -17.37 1.11
C PRO A 54 -10.64 -17.05 -0.38
N LEU A 55 -9.53 -16.63 -1.01
CA LEU A 55 -9.54 -16.23 -2.43
C LEU A 55 -10.00 -17.35 -3.37
N ARG A 56 -9.77 -18.62 -3.00
CA ARG A 56 -10.29 -19.78 -3.74
C ARG A 56 -11.82 -19.82 -3.87
N GLU A 57 -12.55 -19.14 -2.98
CA GLU A 57 -14.02 -19.04 -3.01
C GLU A 57 -14.51 -17.71 -3.60
N LEU A 58 -13.69 -16.65 -3.52
CA LEU A 58 -14.04 -15.31 -4.04
C LEU A 58 -13.68 -15.12 -5.52
N GLY A 59 -12.61 -15.77 -5.95
CA GLY A 59 -12.20 -15.83 -7.35
C GLY A 59 -13.11 -16.74 -8.17
N GLY A 60 -12.71 -17.01 -9.41
CA GLY A 60 -13.43 -17.99 -10.24
C GLY A 60 -13.47 -17.64 -11.72
N PRO A 61 -13.92 -18.58 -12.56
CA PRO A 61 -14.12 -18.33 -13.98
C PRO A 61 -15.02 -17.12 -14.21
N GLY A 62 -14.57 -16.19 -15.06
CA GLY A 62 -15.33 -15.00 -15.43
C GLY A 62 -15.24 -13.82 -14.46
N LYS A 63 -14.64 -13.98 -13.27
CA LYS A 63 -14.40 -12.85 -12.34
C LYS A 63 -13.36 -11.89 -12.90
N LYS A 64 -13.68 -10.59 -12.89
CA LYS A 64 -12.74 -9.48 -13.13
C LYS A 64 -12.14 -9.06 -11.80
N VAL A 65 -10.82 -9.21 -11.66
CA VAL A 65 -10.09 -8.98 -10.42
C VAL A 65 -9.14 -7.79 -10.59
N VAL A 66 -9.12 -6.89 -9.61
CA VAL A 66 -8.15 -5.80 -9.56
C VAL A 66 -7.35 -5.91 -8.27
N ILE A 67 -6.03 -6.02 -8.40
CA ILE A 67 -5.10 -6.03 -7.28
C ILE A 67 -4.41 -4.66 -7.22
N GLY A 68 -4.85 -3.82 -6.29
CA GLY A 68 -4.21 -2.55 -5.96
C GLY A 68 -2.98 -2.74 -5.09
N PHE A 69 -1.90 -2.02 -5.37
CA PHE A 69 -0.66 -2.05 -4.59
C PHE A 69 -0.02 -0.66 -4.54
N PRO A 70 0.72 -0.30 -3.48
CA PRO A 70 1.26 1.05 -3.35
C PRO A 70 2.45 1.26 -4.30
N ASP A 71 2.70 2.51 -4.63
CA ASP A 71 3.77 2.89 -5.54
C ASP A 71 5.17 2.91 -4.87
N ARG A 72 6.23 3.17 -5.63
CA ARG A 72 7.65 3.04 -5.22
C ARG A 72 8.02 3.61 -3.85
N VAL A 73 7.31 4.62 -3.34
CA VAL A 73 7.65 5.30 -2.08
C VAL A 73 7.20 4.54 -0.82
N LYS A 74 6.58 3.36 -0.97
CA LYS A 74 6.10 2.54 0.16
C LYS A 74 6.77 1.17 0.20
N GLY A 75 7.27 0.79 1.36
CA GLY A 75 7.68 -0.58 1.69
C GLY A 75 8.88 -1.15 0.94
N GLY A 76 9.74 -0.31 0.36
CA GLY A 76 11.05 -0.69 -0.17
C GLY A 76 11.03 -1.51 -1.46
N VAL A 77 12.22 -1.88 -1.96
CA VAL A 77 12.42 -2.57 -3.25
C VAL A 77 13.05 -3.97 -3.10
N GLN A 78 13.25 -4.42 -1.86
CA GLN A 78 13.81 -5.72 -1.54
C GLN A 78 12.86 -6.87 -1.95
N ARG A 79 13.42 -8.06 -2.22
CA ARG A 79 12.64 -9.22 -2.72
C ARG A 79 11.58 -9.70 -1.74
N ASP A 80 11.80 -9.47 -0.45
CA ASP A 80 10.90 -9.80 0.66
C ASP A 80 9.99 -8.61 1.03
N SER A 81 9.94 -7.56 0.20
CA SER A 81 8.98 -6.47 0.36
C SER A 81 7.54 -7.00 0.24
N HIS A 82 6.61 -6.40 0.97
CA HIS A 82 5.19 -6.77 0.96
C HIS A 82 4.59 -6.95 -0.45
N ARG A 83 5.00 -6.14 -1.44
CA ARG A 83 4.54 -6.28 -2.84
C ARG A 83 5.15 -7.48 -3.53
N SER A 84 6.48 -7.60 -3.47
CA SER A 84 7.22 -8.70 -4.09
C SER A 84 6.83 -10.06 -3.51
N ALA A 85 6.48 -10.10 -2.22
CA ALA A 85 6.02 -11.30 -1.56
C ALA A 85 4.54 -11.60 -1.84
N ALA A 86 3.64 -10.63 -1.65
CA ALA A 86 2.21 -10.91 -1.66
C ALA A 86 1.58 -10.98 -3.05
N ILE A 87 2.00 -10.15 -4.01
CA ILE A 87 1.36 -10.11 -5.34
C ILE A 87 1.45 -11.46 -6.05
N PRO A 88 2.63 -12.13 -6.15
CA PRO A 88 2.71 -13.45 -6.79
C PRO A 88 1.81 -14.49 -6.11
N LEU A 89 1.75 -14.49 -4.78
CA LEU A 89 0.95 -15.44 -4.00
C LEU A 89 -0.56 -15.21 -4.18
N VAL A 90 -1.00 -13.95 -4.22
CA VAL A 90 -2.39 -13.59 -4.50
C VAL A 90 -2.77 -14.01 -5.92
N VAL A 91 -1.91 -13.76 -6.90
CA VAL A 91 -2.12 -14.21 -8.29
C VAL A 91 -2.21 -15.74 -8.34
N GLU A 92 -1.30 -16.46 -7.69
CA GLU A 92 -1.29 -17.93 -7.61
C GLU A 92 -2.64 -18.47 -7.09
N GLU A 93 -3.15 -17.93 -5.98
CA GLU A 93 -4.42 -18.35 -5.40
C GLU A 93 -5.64 -18.06 -6.30
N LEU A 94 -5.63 -16.92 -7.00
CA LEU A 94 -6.69 -16.58 -7.96
C LEU A 94 -6.69 -17.52 -9.17
N LEU A 95 -5.52 -17.90 -9.67
CA LEU A 95 -5.39 -18.87 -10.76
C LEU A 95 -5.88 -20.25 -10.33
N LYS A 96 -5.54 -20.70 -9.11
CA LYS A 96 -6.07 -21.95 -8.53
C LYS A 96 -7.59 -21.94 -8.39
N ALA A 97 -8.17 -20.77 -8.12
CA ALA A 97 -9.63 -20.58 -8.09
C ALA A 97 -10.29 -20.68 -9.48
N GLY A 98 -9.50 -20.75 -10.56
CA GLY A 98 -10.00 -20.73 -11.95
C GLY A 98 -10.21 -19.33 -12.52
N THR A 99 -9.71 -18.28 -11.85
CA THR A 99 -9.66 -16.94 -12.43
C THR A 99 -8.66 -16.95 -13.58
N ARG A 100 -9.08 -16.49 -14.76
CA ARG A 100 -8.18 -16.44 -15.91
C ARG A 100 -7.24 -15.24 -15.77
N VAL A 101 -5.96 -15.43 -16.11
CA VAL A 101 -4.92 -14.40 -15.90
C VAL A 101 -5.25 -13.08 -16.58
N GLU A 102 -5.88 -13.13 -17.76
CA GLU A 102 -6.30 -11.96 -18.53
C GLU A 102 -7.38 -11.12 -17.83
N ASN A 103 -8.08 -11.69 -16.85
CA ASN A 103 -9.07 -10.98 -16.04
C ASN A 103 -8.48 -10.34 -14.78
N ILE A 104 -7.18 -10.51 -14.53
CA ILE A 104 -6.47 -9.93 -13.38
C ILE A 104 -5.72 -8.68 -13.85
N THR A 105 -6.01 -7.53 -13.22
CA THR A 105 -5.29 -6.26 -13.43
C THR A 105 -4.57 -5.85 -12.16
N LEU A 106 -3.31 -5.46 -12.28
CA LEU A 106 -2.52 -4.83 -11.23
C LEU A 106 -2.61 -3.31 -11.36
N LEU A 107 -3.04 -2.64 -10.29
CA LEU A 107 -3.20 -1.19 -10.23
C LEU A 107 -2.19 -0.59 -9.24
N CYS A 108 -1.25 0.20 -9.74
CA CYS A 108 -0.32 0.99 -8.92
C CYS A 108 -1.08 2.18 -8.30
N CYS A 109 -1.40 2.07 -7.01
CA CYS A 109 -2.19 3.00 -6.22
C CYS A 109 -1.33 4.14 -5.65
N GLY A 110 -0.87 5.04 -6.53
CA GLY A 110 0.01 6.16 -6.15
C GLY A 110 -0.71 7.39 -5.58
N GLY A 111 -2.04 7.45 -5.61
CA GLY A 111 -2.77 8.68 -5.27
C GLY A 111 -2.31 9.86 -6.12
N LEU A 112 -1.85 10.94 -5.47
CA LEU A 112 -1.30 12.15 -6.12
C LEU A 112 0.19 12.07 -6.44
N HIS A 113 0.84 10.93 -6.25
CA HIS A 113 2.23 10.76 -6.68
C HIS A 113 2.33 10.74 -8.20
N ARG A 114 3.51 11.09 -8.73
CA ARG A 114 3.79 10.84 -10.14
C ARG A 114 3.66 9.34 -10.47
N LYS A 115 3.24 9.06 -11.69
CA LYS A 115 3.16 7.71 -12.26
C LYS A 115 4.51 7.00 -12.16
N ASN A 116 4.46 5.71 -11.84
CA ASN A 116 5.66 4.87 -11.78
C ASN A 116 6.08 4.47 -13.19
N THR A 117 7.39 4.38 -13.40
CA THR A 117 7.98 3.94 -14.65
C THR A 117 8.07 2.42 -14.71
N LEU A 118 8.27 1.88 -15.91
CA LEU A 118 8.49 0.46 -16.12
C LEU A 118 9.71 -0.06 -15.32
N GLU A 119 10.81 0.71 -15.30
CA GLU A 119 12.00 0.36 -14.55
C GLU A 119 11.75 0.31 -13.03
N GLU A 120 10.93 1.23 -12.51
CA GLU A 120 10.55 1.21 -11.11
C GLU A 120 9.75 -0.04 -10.77
N TRP A 121 8.80 -0.45 -11.63
CA TRP A 121 8.08 -1.70 -11.45
C TRP A 121 9.00 -2.91 -11.47
N TYR A 122 9.98 -2.98 -12.38
CA TYR A 122 10.94 -4.09 -12.38
C TYR A 122 11.70 -4.18 -11.06
N ARG A 123 12.07 -3.03 -10.46
CA ARG A 123 12.84 -3.01 -9.21
C ARG A 123 12.10 -3.62 -8.02
N TYR A 124 10.79 -3.43 -7.88
CA TYR A 124 10.05 -3.89 -6.69
C TYR A 124 8.96 -4.95 -6.95
N LEU A 125 8.55 -5.19 -8.20
CA LEU A 125 7.65 -6.30 -8.55
C LEU A 125 8.40 -7.50 -9.12
N GLY A 126 9.57 -7.27 -9.71
CA GLY A 126 10.34 -8.29 -10.41
C GLY A 126 9.82 -8.57 -11.82
N ARG A 127 10.67 -9.16 -12.66
CA ARG A 127 10.39 -9.39 -14.10
C ARG A 127 9.17 -10.27 -14.34
N GLU A 128 9.02 -11.35 -13.58
CA GLU A 128 7.91 -12.30 -13.75
C GLU A 128 6.54 -11.61 -13.67
N ILE A 129 6.33 -10.75 -12.67
CA ILE A 129 5.09 -9.99 -12.51
C ILE A 129 4.97 -8.89 -13.57
N VAL A 130 6.05 -8.15 -13.84
CA VAL A 130 5.98 -7.03 -14.79
C VAL A 130 5.71 -7.54 -16.20
N ASP A 131 6.48 -8.52 -16.69
CA ASP A 131 6.35 -9.09 -18.03
C ASP A 131 5.01 -9.82 -18.22
N GLY A 132 4.46 -10.39 -17.13
CA GLY A 132 3.18 -11.10 -17.16
C GLY A 132 1.94 -10.20 -17.23
N PHE A 133 2.05 -8.91 -16.91
CA PHE A 133 0.91 -7.99 -16.81
C PHE A 133 1.06 -6.70 -17.62
N TRP A 134 2.26 -6.19 -17.82
CA TRP A 134 2.52 -5.00 -18.64
C TRP A 134 2.43 -5.34 -20.14
N PRO A 135 1.94 -4.42 -21.01
CA PRO A 135 1.47 -3.07 -20.73
C PRO A 135 -0.01 -2.95 -20.33
N ASP A 136 -0.83 -3.95 -20.65
CA ASP A 136 -2.29 -3.76 -20.67
C ASP A 136 -2.96 -3.96 -19.30
N ARG A 137 -2.30 -4.69 -18.40
CA ARG A 137 -2.85 -5.13 -17.10
C ARG A 137 -1.98 -4.74 -15.91
N LEU A 138 -0.92 -3.97 -16.10
CA LEU A 138 -0.15 -3.30 -15.05
C LEU A 138 -0.17 -1.79 -15.31
N VAL A 139 -1.02 -1.08 -14.57
CA VAL A 139 -1.35 0.32 -14.87
C VAL A 139 -1.17 1.21 -13.64
N ASN A 140 -0.90 2.50 -13.87
CA ASN A 140 -0.92 3.51 -12.82
C ASN A 140 -2.35 4.02 -12.61
N HIS A 141 -2.74 4.18 -11.35
CA HIS A 141 -3.88 5.03 -11.01
C HIS A 141 -3.56 6.49 -11.38
N ASP A 142 -4.58 7.21 -11.81
CA ASP A 142 -4.51 8.63 -12.12
C ASP A 142 -5.59 9.37 -11.34
N ALA A 143 -5.17 10.04 -10.26
CA ALA A 143 -6.07 10.79 -9.38
C ALA A 143 -6.63 12.05 -10.04
N GLU A 144 -6.13 12.45 -11.21
CA GLU A 144 -6.59 13.61 -11.98
C GLU A 144 -7.41 13.21 -13.21
N ALA A 145 -7.65 11.90 -13.41
CA ALA A 145 -8.46 11.40 -14.52
C ALA A 145 -9.89 11.98 -14.49
N GLN A 146 -10.41 12.30 -15.67
CA GLN A 146 -11.74 12.90 -15.82
C GLN A 146 -12.87 11.89 -15.61
N ASP A 147 -12.59 10.59 -15.75
CA ASP A 147 -13.57 9.51 -15.75
C ASP A 147 -13.68 8.77 -14.40
N LEU A 148 -13.04 9.29 -13.33
CA LEU A 148 -13.15 8.71 -11.99
C LEU A 148 -14.62 8.48 -11.57
N ARG A 149 -14.88 7.35 -10.93
CA ARG A 149 -16.21 7.00 -10.44
C ARG A 149 -16.55 7.91 -9.25
N HIS A 150 -17.66 8.64 -9.38
CA HIS A 150 -18.20 9.44 -8.29
C HIS A 150 -19.06 8.54 -7.40
N LEU A 151 -18.80 8.57 -6.08
CA LEU A 151 -19.48 7.77 -5.06
C LEU A 151 -20.47 8.60 -4.24
N GLY A 152 -20.64 9.88 -4.59
CA GLY A 152 -21.45 10.84 -3.85
C GLY A 152 -20.59 11.69 -2.92
N THR A 153 -21.21 12.14 -1.83
CA THR A 153 -20.62 13.03 -0.85
C THR A 153 -20.84 12.43 0.54
N ASP A 154 -19.84 12.53 1.42
CA ASP A 154 -19.99 12.06 2.79
C ASP A 154 -20.80 13.05 3.66
N ALA A 155 -20.93 12.73 4.95
CA ALA A 155 -21.67 13.57 5.90
C ALA A 155 -21.03 14.95 6.15
N ASN A 156 -19.75 15.14 5.82
CA ASN A 156 -19.01 16.40 5.96
C ASN A 156 -19.08 17.26 4.70
N GLY A 157 -19.67 16.77 3.62
CA GLY A 157 -19.63 17.46 2.32
C GLY A 157 -18.44 17.08 1.45
N ASP A 158 -17.65 16.09 1.85
CA ASP A 158 -16.44 15.67 1.14
C ASP A 158 -16.76 14.77 -0.06
N PRO A 159 -16.19 15.04 -1.26
CA PRO A 159 -16.48 14.26 -2.44
C PRO A 159 -15.84 12.87 -2.37
N GLY A 160 -16.66 11.83 -2.54
CA GLY A 160 -16.21 10.46 -2.72
C GLY A 160 -15.88 10.18 -4.19
N GLN A 161 -14.63 9.86 -4.50
CA GLN A 161 -14.19 9.48 -5.84
C GLN A 161 -13.31 8.23 -5.78
N CYS A 162 -13.41 7.34 -6.75
CA CYS A 162 -12.49 6.20 -6.85
C CYS A 162 -12.21 5.78 -8.29
N SER A 163 -11.15 4.99 -8.45
CA SER A 163 -10.82 4.34 -9.71
C SER A 163 -11.99 3.49 -10.22
N ARG A 164 -12.32 3.66 -11.50
CA ARG A 164 -13.31 2.80 -12.18
C ARG A 164 -12.89 1.34 -12.17
N LEU A 165 -11.59 1.07 -12.38
CA LEU A 165 -11.07 -0.30 -12.37
C LEU A 165 -11.42 -1.02 -11.07
N VAL A 166 -11.24 -0.33 -9.93
CA VAL A 166 -11.55 -0.90 -8.61
C VAL A 166 -13.05 -1.02 -8.38
N SER A 167 -13.83 0.03 -8.67
CA SER A 167 -15.28 0.03 -8.40
C SER A 167 -16.10 -0.87 -9.32
N GLU A 168 -15.58 -1.20 -10.51
CA GLU A 168 -16.21 -2.09 -11.49
C GLU A 168 -15.63 -3.51 -11.47
N ALA A 169 -14.68 -3.81 -10.58
CA ALA A 169 -14.18 -5.16 -10.40
C ALA A 169 -15.20 -6.03 -9.64
N ASP A 170 -15.29 -7.31 -10.00
CA ASP A 170 -16.03 -8.29 -9.18
C ASP A 170 -15.32 -8.54 -7.86
N LEU A 171 -13.97 -8.47 -7.87
CA LEU A 171 -13.13 -8.68 -6.70
C LEU A 171 -11.98 -7.64 -6.68
N PRO A 172 -12.15 -6.52 -5.97
CA PRO A 172 -11.06 -5.62 -5.66
C PRO A 172 -10.25 -6.13 -4.46
N ILE A 173 -8.93 -6.24 -4.62
CA ILE A 173 -7.97 -6.63 -3.59
C ILE A 173 -6.99 -5.47 -3.42
N VAL A 174 -6.68 -5.09 -2.18
CA VAL A 174 -5.63 -4.10 -1.91
C VAL A 174 -4.52 -4.70 -1.06
N ILE A 175 -3.31 -4.68 -1.59
CA ILE A 175 -2.10 -5.06 -0.89
C ILE A 175 -1.45 -3.79 -0.38
N GLY A 176 -1.07 -3.76 0.89
CA GLY A 176 -0.40 -2.62 1.51
C GLY A 176 0.48 -3.08 2.66
N HIS A 177 0.99 -2.12 3.42
CA HIS A 177 1.80 -2.36 4.61
C HIS A 177 1.20 -1.59 5.80
N CYS A 178 1.22 -2.19 6.98
CA CYS A 178 0.83 -1.53 8.22
C CYS A 178 2.07 -0.88 8.84
N ALA A 179 2.13 0.45 8.80
CA ALA A 179 3.22 1.23 9.38
C ALA A 179 2.68 2.56 9.90
N GLY A 180 3.22 3.04 11.01
CA GLY A 180 2.83 4.32 11.60
C GLY A 180 2.76 5.44 10.55
N ASN A 181 1.66 6.18 10.55
CA ASN A 181 1.39 7.24 9.60
C ASN A 181 0.97 8.52 10.32
N PRO A 182 1.72 9.62 10.15
CA PRO A 182 1.42 10.86 10.88
C PRO A 182 0.09 11.50 10.47
N TYR A 183 -0.51 11.09 9.35
CA TYR A 183 -1.76 11.64 8.80
C TYR A 183 -2.97 10.72 8.97
N GLY A 184 -2.90 9.69 9.83
CA GLY A 184 -4.03 8.77 9.99
C GLY A 184 -3.82 7.58 10.92
N GLY A 185 -2.81 7.62 11.80
CA GLY A 185 -2.48 6.49 12.66
C GLY A 185 -1.62 5.46 11.93
N TYR A 186 -2.20 4.67 11.01
CA TYR A 186 -1.47 3.60 10.30
C TYR A 186 -1.68 3.63 8.79
N SER A 187 -0.67 3.19 8.04
CA SER A 187 -0.72 2.96 6.60
C SER A 187 -1.40 1.62 6.27
N GLY A 188 -1.67 1.36 4.99
CA GLY A 188 -2.29 0.12 4.53
C GLY A 188 -3.81 0.11 4.71
N GLY A 189 -4.44 -1.02 4.37
CA GLY A 189 -5.90 -1.21 4.51
C GLY A 189 -6.71 -0.04 3.97
N TYR A 190 -7.49 0.59 4.84
CA TYR A 190 -8.36 1.72 4.50
C TYR A 190 -7.62 2.87 3.78
N LYS A 191 -6.34 3.11 4.09
CA LYS A 191 -5.57 4.19 3.47
C LYS A 191 -5.37 3.97 1.97
N MET A 192 -5.20 2.72 1.55
CA MET A 192 -5.12 2.36 0.12
C MET A 192 -6.39 2.77 -0.61
N ILE A 193 -7.55 2.59 0.03
CA ILE A 193 -8.86 2.96 -0.51
C ILE A 193 -9.04 4.48 -0.49
N ALA A 194 -8.73 5.14 0.63
CA ALA A 194 -8.97 6.56 0.83
C ALA A 194 -8.01 7.48 0.04
N THR A 195 -6.79 7.04 -0.24
CA THR A 195 -5.77 7.88 -0.90
C THR A 195 -5.08 7.24 -2.09
N GLY A 196 -5.00 5.91 -2.14
CA GLY A 196 -4.27 5.23 -3.21
C GLY A 196 -5.01 5.18 -4.53
N ILE A 197 -6.35 5.11 -4.48
CA ILE A 197 -7.23 4.89 -5.65
C ILE A 197 -8.27 6.00 -5.86
N THR A 198 -8.23 7.05 -5.05
CA THR A 198 -9.20 8.16 -5.08
C THR A 198 -8.72 9.31 -5.96
N GLY A 199 -9.64 10.22 -6.27
CA GLY A 199 -9.34 11.43 -7.02
C GLY A 199 -8.77 12.55 -6.16
N TRP A 200 -8.11 13.51 -6.81
CA TRP A 200 -7.48 14.64 -6.13
C TRP A 200 -8.44 15.46 -5.27
N ARG A 201 -9.72 15.57 -5.67
CA ARG A 201 -10.73 16.31 -4.90
C ARG A 201 -11.05 15.60 -3.59
N SER A 202 -11.15 14.26 -3.64
CA SER A 202 -11.36 13.44 -2.45
C SER A 202 -10.15 13.49 -1.53
N ILE A 203 -8.94 13.32 -2.07
CA ILE A 203 -7.69 13.40 -1.30
C ILE A 203 -7.55 14.78 -0.65
N GLY A 204 -7.79 15.85 -1.40
CA GLY A 204 -7.65 17.23 -0.94
C GLY A 204 -8.66 17.63 0.15
N SER A 205 -9.84 17.01 0.19
CA SER A 205 -10.86 17.35 1.18
C SER A 205 -10.43 16.96 2.60
N HIS A 206 -9.81 15.77 2.75
CA HIS A 206 -9.34 15.25 4.02
C HIS A 206 -7.84 15.50 4.30
N HIS A 207 -7.10 16.10 3.37
CA HIS A 207 -5.74 16.63 3.57
C HIS A 207 -5.75 18.15 3.75
N SER A 208 -6.62 18.62 4.63
CA SER A 208 -6.86 20.03 4.91
C SER A 208 -6.52 20.38 6.36
N PRO A 209 -6.12 21.64 6.66
CA PRO A 209 -5.92 22.08 8.04
C PRO A 209 -7.14 21.84 8.92
N SER A 210 -8.35 22.03 8.40
CA SER A 210 -9.59 21.76 9.13
C SER A 210 -9.68 20.31 9.60
N THR A 211 -9.31 19.35 8.76
CA THR A 211 -9.29 17.91 9.13
C THR A 211 -8.23 17.62 10.19
N MET A 212 -7.02 18.17 10.03
CA MET A 212 -5.90 17.96 10.95
C MET A 212 -6.10 18.62 12.32
N HIS A 213 -6.99 19.60 12.42
CA HIS A 213 -7.34 20.29 13.67
C HIS A 213 -8.62 19.77 14.34
N ARG A 214 -9.24 18.70 13.82
CA ARG A 214 -10.42 18.10 14.46
C ARG A 214 -10.04 17.50 15.82
N SER A 215 -10.97 17.58 16.78
CA SER A 215 -10.77 17.01 18.12
C SER A 215 -10.69 15.47 18.13
N ASP A 216 -11.20 14.82 17.08
CA ASP A 216 -11.17 13.37 16.88
C ASP A 216 -10.07 12.92 15.90
N TRP A 217 -9.14 13.81 15.53
CA TRP A 217 -8.04 13.48 14.63
C TRP A 217 -7.05 12.51 15.29
N PRO A 218 -6.82 11.32 14.73
CA PRO A 218 -5.94 10.32 15.34
C PRO A 218 -4.44 10.61 15.16
N GLY A 219 -4.07 11.57 14.31
CA GLY A 219 -2.67 11.90 14.00
C GLY A 219 -2.02 12.78 15.06
N ALA A 220 -0.75 12.50 15.39
CA ALA A 220 0.10 13.18 16.38
C ALA A 220 -0.59 13.58 17.71
N SER A 221 -1.67 12.90 18.10
CA SER A 221 -2.22 13.03 19.45
C SER A 221 -1.38 12.18 20.40
N THR A 222 -0.94 12.80 21.51
CA THR A 222 -0.30 12.10 22.64
C THR A 222 -1.26 11.15 23.36
N ASP A 223 -2.56 11.24 23.04
CA ASP A 223 -3.65 10.48 23.65
C ASP A 223 -4.27 9.43 22.72
N SER A 224 -3.69 9.18 21.53
CA SER A 224 -4.13 8.09 20.65
C SER A 224 -3.93 6.75 21.35
N ARG A 225 -5.03 6.22 21.90
CA ARG A 225 -5.13 4.89 22.53
C ARG A 225 -5.48 3.83 21.51
#